data_AF-A0A5U1CLX6-F1
#
_entry.id   AF-A0A5U1CLX6-F1
#
_cell.length_a   1.000
_cell.length_b   1.000
_cell.length_c   1.000
_cell.angle_alpha   90.00
_cell.angle_beta   90.00
_cell.angle_gamma   90.00
#
_symmetry.space_group_name_H-M   'P 1'
#
loop_
_entity.id
_entity.type
_entity.pdbx_description
1 polymer ?
#
loop_
_entity_poly.entity_id
_entity_poly.type
_entity_poly.pdbx_seq_one_letter_code
_entity_poly.pdbx_strand_id
1 'polypeptide(L)'
;MIVVVAVFIHCFGDKEKLKQEITAESISYLADLLNIKEIPYSYERRSQIPEISIIFFGIIKDSITLNERFAPKSDEELKKFTNVYTDYE
;
A
#
# COMPACT_ATOMS: atom_id res chain seq x y z
N MET A 1 -5.06 -11.76 -6.51
CA MET A 1 -5.38 -10.38 -6.95
C MET A 1 -6.85 -9.97 -6.72
N ILE A 2 -7.85 -10.79 -7.09
CA ILE A 2 -9.29 -10.45 -6.93
C ILE A 2 -9.73 -10.29 -5.46
N VAL A 3 -9.15 -11.04 -4.52
CA VAL A 3 -9.65 -11.11 -3.14
C VAL A 3 -9.39 -9.84 -2.33
N VAL A 4 -8.21 -9.21 -2.42
CA VAL A 4 -7.95 -7.99 -1.61
C VAL A 4 -8.65 -6.76 -2.17
N VAL A 5 -8.75 -6.66 -3.50
CA VAL A 5 -9.58 -5.64 -4.15
C VAL A 5 -11.06 -5.85 -3.81
N ALA A 6 -11.54 -7.10 -3.81
CA ALA A 6 -12.90 -7.44 -3.38
C ALA A 6 -13.13 -7.16 -1.89
N VAL A 7 -12.16 -7.44 -1.02
CA VAL A 7 -12.22 -7.12 0.42
C VAL A 7 -12.19 -5.61 0.63
N PHE A 8 -11.41 -4.86 -0.14
CA PHE A 8 -11.39 -3.40 -0.06
C PHE A 8 -12.73 -2.79 -0.49
N ILE A 9 -13.26 -3.23 -1.64
CA ILE A 9 -14.58 -2.81 -2.15
C ILE A 9 -15.72 -3.30 -1.24
N HIS A 10 -15.59 -4.45 -0.58
CA HIS A 10 -16.63 -5.01 0.28
C HIS A 10 -16.60 -4.44 1.71
N CYS A 11 -15.42 -4.18 2.26
CA CYS A 11 -15.24 -3.66 3.63
C CYS A 11 -15.24 -2.13 3.70
N PHE A 12 -14.84 -1.44 2.62
CA PHE A 12 -14.78 0.03 2.55
C PHE A 12 -15.67 0.64 1.46
N GLY A 13 -16.31 -0.18 0.62
CA GLY A 13 -17.17 0.31 -0.45
C GLY A 13 -18.56 0.69 0.03
N ASP A 14 -18.62 1.80 0.76
CA ASP A 14 -19.69 2.75 0.54
C ASP A 14 -19.34 3.50 -0.76
N LYS A 15 -20.04 3.18 -1.86
CA LYS A 15 -19.73 3.70 -3.20
C LYS A 15 -19.74 5.23 -3.28
N GLU A 16 -20.36 5.91 -2.32
CA GLU A 16 -20.30 7.37 -2.20
C GLU A 16 -19.02 7.89 -1.52
N LYS A 17 -18.42 7.13 -0.59
CA LYS A 17 -17.15 7.47 0.07
C LYS A 17 -15.90 7.13 -0.75
N LEU A 18 -15.99 6.16 -1.67
CA LEU A 18 -14.93 5.88 -2.66
C LEU A 18 -14.69 7.03 -3.66
N LYS A 19 -15.53 8.08 -3.63
CA LYS A 19 -15.28 9.35 -4.32
C LYS A 19 -14.46 10.35 -3.48
N GLN A 20 -14.23 10.07 -2.19
CA GLN A 20 -13.48 10.96 -1.30
C GLN A 20 -11.98 10.61 -1.35
N GLU A 21 -11.14 11.64 -1.23
CA GLU A 21 -9.68 11.52 -1.23
C GLU A 21 -9.19 10.53 -0.17
N ILE A 22 -8.21 9.69 -0.55
CA ILE A 22 -7.44 8.92 0.42
C ILE A 22 -6.73 9.93 1.35
N THR A 23 -6.97 9.82 2.65
CA THR A 23 -6.32 10.66 3.66
C THR A 23 -5.23 9.90 4.41
N ALA A 24 -4.33 10.63 5.07
CA ALA A 24 -3.31 10.05 5.94
C ALA A 24 -3.89 9.11 7.02
N GLU A 25 -5.02 9.50 7.61
CA GLU A 25 -5.75 8.72 8.62
C GLU A 25 -6.30 7.41 8.03
N SER A 26 -6.89 7.47 6.84
CA SER A 26 -7.39 6.28 6.14
C SER A 26 -6.26 5.29 5.81
N ILE A 27 -5.09 5.81 5.40
CA ILE A 27 -3.89 5.00 5.16
C ILE A 27 -3.41 4.33 6.47
N SER A 28 -3.33 5.07 7.57
CA SER A 28 -2.95 4.51 8.88
C SER A 28 -3.90 3.42 9.35
N TYR A 29 -5.22 3.67 9.26
CA TYR A 29 -6.24 2.69 9.63
C TYR A 29 -6.10 1.39 8.83
N LEU A 30 -5.91 1.51 7.52
CA LEU A 30 -5.71 0.35 6.64
C LEU A 30 -4.44 -0.42 7.01
N ALA A 31 -3.34 0.29 7.29
CA ALA A 31 -2.10 -0.35 7.69
C ALA A 31 -2.24 -1.12 9.00
N ASP A 32 -2.92 -0.55 9.99
CA ASP A 32 -3.14 -1.21 11.28
C ASP A 32 -4.07 -2.43 11.13
N LEU A 33 -5.10 -2.35 10.29
CA LEU A 33 -5.97 -3.49 9.96
C LEU A 33 -5.21 -4.65 9.29
N LEU A 34 -4.27 -4.32 8.39
CA LEU A 34 -3.44 -5.30 7.69
C LEU A 34 -2.16 -5.68 8.47
N ASN A 35 -1.98 -5.13 9.68
CA ASN A 35 -0.78 -5.29 10.51
C ASN A 35 0.53 -4.95 9.77
N ILE A 36 0.50 -3.90 8.95
CA ILE A 36 1.65 -3.39 8.20
C ILE A 36 2.29 -2.26 8.98
N LYS A 37 3.49 -2.50 9.49
CA LYS A 37 4.24 -1.49 10.24
C LYS A 37 4.90 -0.47 9.32
N GLU A 38 5.47 -0.94 8.22
CA GLU A 38 6.19 -0.13 7.24
C GLU A 38 6.17 -0.82 5.87
N ILE A 39 6.56 -0.08 4.84
CA ILE A 39 6.85 -0.66 3.53
C ILE A 39 8.35 -0.95 3.48
N PRO A 40 8.76 -2.20 3.23
CA PRO A 40 10.17 -2.59 3.29
C PRO A 40 10.88 -2.19 2.00
N TYR A 41 11.17 -0.89 1.84
CA TYR A 41 11.95 -0.36 0.71
C TYR A 41 13.39 -0.91 0.68
N SER A 42 13.94 -1.20 1.87
CA SER A 42 15.23 -1.86 2.03
C SER A 42 15.05 -3.37 2.16
N TYR A 43 15.34 -4.07 1.06
CA TYR A 43 15.32 -5.53 0.97
C TYR A 43 16.47 -6.01 0.08
N GLU A 44 17.02 -7.18 0.39
CA GLU A 44 18.05 -7.87 -0.42
C GLU A 44 17.41 -8.80 -1.45
N ARG A 45 16.31 -9.45 -1.08
CA ARG A 45 15.58 -10.43 -1.93
C ARG A 45 14.09 -10.18 -1.86
N ARG A 46 13.39 -10.32 -3.01
CA ARG A 46 11.94 -10.16 -3.09
C ARG A 46 11.17 -11.05 -2.11
N SER A 47 11.67 -12.26 -1.85
CA SER A 47 11.05 -13.20 -0.89
C SER A 47 11.01 -12.71 0.57
N GLN A 48 11.73 -11.64 0.89
CA GLN A 48 11.70 -10.98 2.21
C GLN A 48 10.51 -10.02 2.34
N ILE A 49 9.88 -9.64 1.22
CA ILE A 49 8.79 -8.69 1.19
C ILE A 49 7.49 -9.47 1.44
N PRO A 50 6.75 -9.17 2.52
CA PRO A 50 5.44 -9.77 2.73
C PRO A 50 4.50 -9.42 1.58
N GLU A 51 3.77 -10.40 1.05
CA GLU A 51 2.80 -10.14 -0.04
C GLU A 51 1.78 -9.06 0.33
N ILE A 52 1.36 -9.05 1.60
CA ILE A 52 0.41 -8.05 2.09
C ILE A 52 0.96 -6.62 2.01
N SER A 53 2.28 -6.43 2.14
CA SER A 53 2.94 -5.12 1.98
C SER A 53 2.93 -4.67 0.52
N ILE A 54 3.10 -5.60 -0.43
CA ILE A 54 3.02 -5.31 -1.87
C ILE A 54 1.60 -4.88 -2.23
N ILE A 55 0.60 -5.61 -1.72
CA ILE A 55 -0.80 -5.31 -1.98
C ILE A 55 -1.21 -3.96 -1.36
N PHE A 56 -0.81 -3.70 -0.12
CA PHE A 56 -1.06 -2.43 0.54
C PHE A 56 -0.42 -1.26 -0.20
N PHE A 57 0.82 -1.39 -0.65
CA PHE A 57 1.47 -0.39 -1.48
C PHE A 57 0.64 -0.11 -2.74
N GLY A 58 0.12 -1.14 -3.41
CA GLY A 58 -0.78 -0.97 -4.55
C GLY A 58 -2.02 -0.12 -4.28
N ILE A 59 -2.58 -0.22 -3.07
CA ILE A 59 -3.75 0.57 -2.64
C ILE A 59 -3.39 2.04 -2.42
N ILE A 60 -2.20 2.31 -1.87
CA ILE A 60 -1.83 3.66 -1.42
C ILE A 60 -0.79 4.37 -2.30
N LYS A 61 -0.28 3.74 -3.37
CA LYS A 61 0.85 4.25 -4.18
C LYS A 61 0.65 5.67 -4.70
N ASP A 62 -0.57 6.02 -5.10
CA ASP A 62 -0.91 7.35 -5.64
C ASP A 62 -1.03 8.43 -4.54
N SER A 63 -1.02 8.01 -3.27
CA SER A 63 -1.19 8.86 -2.08
C SER A 63 -0.14 8.55 -1.00
N ILE A 64 0.97 7.89 -1.39
CA ILE A 64 1.98 7.33 -0.48
C ILE A 64 2.64 8.41 0.38
N THR A 65 2.75 9.63 -0.15
CA THR A 65 3.36 10.78 0.50
C THR A 65 2.45 11.47 1.51
N LEU A 66 1.17 11.12 1.59
CA LEU A 66 0.24 11.68 2.57
C LEU A 66 0.53 11.19 4.00
N ASN A 67 1.30 10.11 4.16
CA ASN A 67 1.63 9.54 5.45
C ASN A 67 3.12 9.24 5.55
N GLU A 68 3.82 9.98 6.42
CA GLU A 68 5.26 9.85 6.63
C GLU A 68 5.71 8.44 7.03
N ARG A 69 4.84 7.64 7.69
CA ARG A 69 5.13 6.25 8.07
C ARG A 69 5.45 5.36 6.87
N PHE A 70 4.84 5.66 5.72
CA PHE A 70 4.97 4.88 4.49
C PHE A 70 5.68 5.65 3.39
N ALA A 71 6.08 6.89 3.66
CA ALA A 71 6.81 7.69 2.69
C ALA A 71 8.19 7.06 2.42
N PRO A 72 8.58 6.92 1.15
CA PRO A 72 9.92 6.47 0.80
C PRO A 72 10.95 7.52 1.22
N LYS A 73 12.18 7.11 1.56
CA LYS A 73 13.26 8.04 1.91
C LYS A 73 13.95 8.64 0.70
N SER A 74 13.77 8.02 -0.48
CA SER A 74 14.30 8.50 -1.75
C SER A 74 13.45 8.04 -2.94
N ASP A 75 13.59 8.73 -4.07
CA ASP A 75 12.96 8.32 -5.33
C ASP A 75 13.46 6.95 -5.82
N GLU A 76 14.70 6.58 -5.48
CA GLU A 76 15.26 5.26 -5.75
C GLU A 76 14.53 4.17 -4.97
N GLU A 77 14.27 4.38 -3.67
CA GLU A 77 13.50 3.44 -2.85
C GLU A 77 12.09 3.25 -3.43
N LEU A 78 11.43 4.35 -3.79
CA LEU A 78 10.11 4.31 -4.40
C LEU A 78 10.14 3.51 -5.70
N LYS A 79 11.05 3.84 -6.62
CA LYS A 79 11.18 3.17 -7.91
C LYS A 79 11.48 1.67 -7.74
N LYS A 80 12.36 1.33 -6.80
CA LYS A 80 12.73 -0.06 -6.50
C LYS A 80 11.53 -0.87 -6.03
N PHE A 81 10.69 -0.31 -5.16
CA PHE A 81 9.50 -1.02 -4.67
C PHE A 81 8.34 -1.02 -5.67
N THR A 82 8.19 0.04 -6.47
CA THR A 82 7.24 0.08 -7.60
C THR A 82 7.51 -1.05 -8.59
N ASN A 83 8.78 -1.35 -8.90
CA ASN A 83 9.11 -2.49 -9.75
C ASN A 83 8.65 -3.83 -9.16
N VAL A 84 8.78 -4.03 -7.84
CA VAL A 84 8.29 -5.24 -7.16
C VAL A 84 6.78 -5.39 -7.31
N TYR A 85 6.05 -4.27 -7.18
CA TYR A 85 4.62 -4.22 -7.37
C TYR A 85 4.23 -4.53 -8.83
N THR A 86 4.90 -3.93 -9.80
CA THR A 86 4.66 -4.21 -11.23
C THR A 86 4.93 -5.67 -11.57
N ASP A 87 5.97 -6.29 -11.00
CA ASP A 87 6.25 -7.73 -11.17
C ASP A 87 5.26 -8.64 -10.40
N TYR A 88 4.38 -8.07 -9.59
CA TYR A 88 3.36 -8.78 -8.81
C TYR A 88 1.98 -8.75 -9.49
N GLU A 89 1.65 -7.67 -10.22
CA GLU A 89 0.47 -7.59 -11.09
C GLU A 89 0.51 -8.59 -12.25
#